data_AF-A0A9Q0GJY3-F1
#
_entry.id   AF-A0A9Q0GJY3-F1
#
_cell.length_a   1.000
_cell.length_b   1.000
_cell.length_c   1.000
_cell.angle_alpha   90.00
_cell.angle_beta   90.00
_cell.angle_gamma   90.00
#
_symmetry.space_group_name_H-M   'P 1'
#
loop_
_entity.id
_entity.type
_entity.pdbx_description
1 polymer ?
#
loop_
_entity_poly.entity_id
_entity_poly.type
_entity_poly.pdbx_seq_one_letter_code
_entity_poly.pdbx_strand_id
1 'polypeptide(L)'
;MSTNILLFISSVAILYVAYTIPRPEPKQTNLVVYVHDHFTGHDASAITVAGKTGFGSPILHFGTVAVVDDPVTEGPTMESKEIGRAQGTYINSQLDGKGLYLVFSLIFTHGEFKGSTLEIQGSDIFSLKEREFGVVSGTGKEQQKNKIGLQSVRNLVQATGVPSLVSAPQESLHKGNWVKLICGASFEDVVDIRNLSLVYTLAGVDCIDCAADESVINAVSEGIEAARNILHFRRPWVMISVNDDQDLHFRKAGEVTYVRDATATAKLIKRQDVDAIEIHTSGRQTGPFKELWDVLGNSIGGLKLVAVSLPYSGDSTLSSMRAMYSIMESDLQHSLNLWQLDGRPMSGDIGRGATRESIAFAVRLAAVQDKPHGFFQLAGGTNAHTVEGLKKEGLFQASIAIDSSKSGNSCASLRALIGGIAYGGYARKIVGRVLSSMQSEVGLSRLEDHPELLLKAVREAIGLVGTVKFYDLS
;
A
#
# COMPACT_ATOMS: atom_id res chain seq x y z
N MET A 1 -32.93 -28.06 7.61
CA MET A 1 -33.54 -26.76 8.01
C MET A 1 -32.54 -25.83 8.71
N SER A 2 -31.55 -26.36 9.44
CA SER A 2 -30.54 -25.56 10.18
C SER A 2 -29.54 -24.79 9.31
N THR A 3 -29.09 -25.34 8.17
CA THR A 3 -28.08 -24.72 7.30
C THR A 3 -28.58 -23.45 6.61
N ASN A 4 -29.86 -23.42 6.24
CA ASN A 4 -30.48 -22.25 5.60
C ASN A 4 -30.68 -21.10 6.61
N ILE A 5 -30.90 -21.41 7.88
CA ILE A 5 -31.00 -20.41 8.96
C ILE A 5 -29.63 -19.80 9.23
N LEU A 6 -28.56 -20.59 9.23
CA LEU A 6 -27.19 -20.09 9.42
C LEU A 6 -26.72 -19.21 8.27
N LEU A 7 -27.03 -19.58 7.02
CA LEU A 7 -26.77 -18.75 5.83
C LEU A 7 -27.58 -17.46 5.86
N PHE A 8 -28.83 -17.50 6.32
CA PHE A 8 -29.66 -16.31 6.47
C PHE A 8 -29.09 -15.37 7.55
N ILE A 9 -28.73 -15.87 8.72
CA ILE A 9 -28.13 -15.07 9.80
C ILE A 9 -26.78 -14.48 9.37
N SER A 10 -25.94 -15.27 8.67
CA SER A 10 -24.67 -14.79 8.11
C SER A 10 -24.87 -13.69 7.07
N SER A 11 -25.83 -13.86 6.15
CA SER A 11 -26.14 -12.83 5.16
C SER A 11 -26.68 -11.54 5.78
N VAL A 12 -27.50 -11.65 6.83
CA VAL A 12 -28.00 -10.48 7.59
C VAL A 12 -26.86 -9.82 8.37
N ALA A 13 -25.93 -10.58 8.95
CA ALA A 13 -24.77 -10.05 9.63
C ALA A 13 -23.78 -9.35 8.67
N ILE A 14 -23.57 -9.91 7.48
CA ILE A 14 -22.74 -9.30 6.42
C ILE A 14 -23.41 -8.03 5.89
N LEU A 15 -24.74 -8.03 5.68
CA LEU A 15 -25.48 -6.81 5.33
C LEU A 15 -25.42 -5.77 6.46
N TYR A 16 -25.50 -6.19 7.72
CA TYR A 16 -25.41 -5.30 8.86
C TYR A 16 -24.00 -4.69 8.97
N VAL A 17 -22.94 -5.48 8.80
CA VAL A 17 -21.55 -4.99 8.77
C VAL A 17 -21.30 -4.08 7.55
N ALA A 18 -21.80 -4.43 6.37
CA ALA A 18 -21.70 -3.57 5.19
C ALA A 18 -22.51 -2.26 5.33
N TYR A 19 -23.55 -2.24 6.16
CA TYR A 19 -24.34 -1.07 6.51
C TYR A 19 -23.70 -0.22 7.62
N THR A 20 -22.94 -0.84 8.53
CA THR A 20 -22.27 -0.15 9.64
C THR A 20 -20.83 0.29 9.33
N ILE A 21 -20.19 -0.23 8.28
CA ILE A 21 -18.99 0.39 7.70
C ILE A 21 -19.42 1.75 7.15
N PRO A 22 -19.00 2.87 7.77
CA PRO A 22 -19.33 4.18 7.26
C PRO A 22 -18.70 4.28 5.89
N ARG A 23 -19.51 4.35 4.84
CA ARG A 23 -19.01 4.88 3.57
C ARG A 23 -18.54 6.29 3.88
N PRO A 24 -17.33 6.72 3.47
CA PRO A 24 -16.96 8.11 3.59
C PRO A 24 -18.03 8.90 2.84
N GLU A 25 -18.93 9.53 3.59
CA GLU A 25 -19.93 10.40 2.98
C GLU A 25 -19.15 11.51 2.29
N PRO A 26 -19.44 11.79 1.01
CA PRO A 26 -18.85 12.95 0.37
C PRO A 26 -19.16 14.14 1.28
N LYS A 27 -18.10 14.81 1.78
CA LYS A 27 -18.27 16.00 2.61
C LYS A 27 -19.03 17.02 1.78
N GLN A 28 -20.33 17.12 2.07
CA GLN A 28 -21.18 18.10 1.44
C GLN A 28 -21.07 19.38 2.27
N THR A 29 -20.57 20.44 1.63
CA THR A 29 -20.49 21.77 2.23
C THR A 29 -21.49 22.66 1.53
N ASN A 30 -22.45 23.19 2.29
CA ASN A 30 -23.38 24.20 1.78
C ASN A 30 -22.76 25.58 2.06
N LEU A 31 -22.52 26.35 1.01
CA LEU A 31 -21.95 27.69 1.07
C LEU A 31 -22.98 28.70 0.59
N VAL A 32 -23.14 29.77 1.37
CA VAL A 32 -23.91 30.95 0.95
C VAL A 32 -22.93 32.11 0.90
N VAL A 33 -22.77 32.69 -0.28
CA VAL A 33 -21.86 33.81 -0.55
C VAL A 33 -22.57 34.84 -1.41
N TYR A 34 -22.11 36.09 -1.35
CA TYR A 34 -22.67 37.19 -2.12
C TYR A 34 -21.58 37.76 -3.05
N VAL A 35 -21.85 37.79 -4.36
CA VAL A 35 -20.96 38.34 -5.38
C VAL A 35 -21.49 39.70 -5.81
N HIS A 36 -20.63 40.73 -5.84
CA HIS A 36 -21.04 42.10 -6.12
C HIS A 36 -20.43 42.60 -7.43
N ASP A 37 -21.28 42.80 -8.44
CA ASP A 37 -20.86 43.23 -9.77
C ASP A 37 -21.01 44.75 -9.94
N HIS A 38 -19.90 45.43 -10.26
CA HIS A 38 -19.82 46.88 -10.41
C HIS A 38 -19.31 47.27 -11.79
N PHE A 39 -20.22 47.52 -12.73
CA PHE A 39 -19.90 48.01 -14.09
C PHE A 39 -19.61 49.52 -14.19
N THR A 40 -19.88 50.29 -13.14
CA THR A 40 -19.85 51.76 -13.19
C THR A 40 -19.29 52.34 -11.89
N GLY A 41 -18.72 53.54 -11.95
CA GLY A 41 -18.12 54.22 -10.79
C GLY A 41 -16.59 54.18 -10.82
N HIS A 42 -15.96 54.80 -9.81
CA HIS A 42 -14.50 54.80 -9.68
C HIS A 42 -13.94 53.42 -9.32
N ASP A 43 -14.73 52.61 -8.61
CA ASP A 43 -14.36 51.29 -8.11
C ASP A 43 -15.01 50.16 -8.93
N ALA A 44 -15.12 50.35 -10.25
CA ALA A 44 -15.71 49.34 -11.13
C ALA A 44 -14.90 48.03 -11.09
N SER A 45 -15.57 46.92 -10.80
CA SER A 45 -15.01 45.56 -10.77
C SER A 45 -15.23 44.81 -12.09
N ALA A 46 -16.06 45.35 -12.98
CA ALA A 46 -16.40 44.76 -14.28
C ALA A 46 -16.24 45.76 -15.43
N ILE A 47 -15.72 45.30 -16.57
CA ILE A 47 -15.58 46.12 -17.78
C ILE A 47 -15.88 45.33 -19.05
N THR A 48 -16.57 45.96 -20.01
CA THR A 48 -16.80 45.37 -21.33
C THR A 48 -15.62 45.58 -22.26
N VAL A 49 -15.02 44.48 -22.69
CA VAL A 49 -13.76 44.44 -23.47
C VAL A 49 -13.99 44.18 -24.95
N ALA A 50 -15.15 43.65 -25.32
CA ALA A 50 -15.53 43.40 -26.71
C ALA A 50 -17.04 43.51 -26.89
N GLY A 51 -17.47 43.93 -28.08
CA GLY A 51 -18.88 44.02 -28.45
C GLY A 51 -19.05 44.74 -29.79
N LYS A 52 -20.28 44.80 -30.30
CA LYS A 52 -20.60 45.37 -31.64
C LYS A 52 -20.06 46.79 -31.84
N THR A 53 -20.00 47.60 -30.79
CA THR A 53 -19.52 48.98 -30.83
C THR A 53 -18.12 49.15 -30.21
N GLY A 54 -17.41 48.05 -29.93
CA GLY A 54 -16.08 48.06 -29.31
C GLY A 54 -16.11 48.15 -27.78
N PHE A 55 -15.05 48.73 -27.20
CA PHE A 55 -14.93 48.94 -25.75
C PHE A 55 -16.12 49.74 -25.20
N GLY A 56 -16.64 49.34 -24.03
CA GLY A 56 -17.80 50.00 -23.41
C GLY A 56 -19.15 49.66 -24.07
N SER A 57 -19.21 48.65 -24.94
CA SER A 57 -20.48 48.13 -25.45
C SER A 57 -21.41 47.72 -24.29
N PRO A 58 -22.74 47.97 -24.37
CA PRO A 58 -23.68 47.50 -23.35
C PRO A 58 -23.66 45.97 -23.20
N ILE A 59 -23.52 45.47 -21.97
CA ILE A 59 -23.41 44.02 -21.70
C ILE A 59 -24.64 43.22 -22.16
N LEU A 60 -25.79 43.86 -22.33
CA LEU A 60 -27.01 43.20 -22.82
C LEU A 60 -27.09 43.06 -24.35
N HIS A 61 -26.12 43.59 -25.09
CA HIS A 61 -26.05 43.37 -26.54
C HIS A 61 -25.39 42.03 -26.85
N PHE A 62 -26.02 41.24 -27.72
CA PHE A 62 -25.47 39.98 -28.22
C PHE A 62 -24.01 40.11 -28.68
N GLY A 63 -23.18 39.16 -28.26
CA GLY A 63 -21.74 39.09 -28.57
C GLY A 63 -20.87 40.01 -27.72
N THR A 64 -21.43 40.70 -26.72
CA THR A 64 -20.64 41.53 -25.80
C THR A 64 -19.97 40.65 -24.74
N VAL A 65 -18.70 40.91 -24.45
CA VAL A 65 -17.90 40.22 -23.45
C VAL A 65 -17.46 41.22 -22.38
N ALA A 66 -17.73 40.89 -21.11
CA ALA A 66 -17.19 41.56 -19.95
C ALA A 66 -16.15 40.68 -19.25
N VAL A 67 -15.12 41.30 -18.71
CA VAL A 67 -14.22 40.70 -17.73
C VAL A 67 -14.57 41.24 -16.35
N VAL A 68 -14.51 40.37 -15.34
CA VAL A 68 -14.91 40.69 -13.96
C VAL A 68 -13.85 40.27 -12.95
N ASP A 69 -13.73 41.06 -11.89
CA ASP A 69 -12.99 40.77 -10.66
C ASP A 69 -13.81 41.26 -9.46
N ASP A 70 -14.93 40.59 -9.21
CA ASP A 70 -15.95 41.03 -8.27
C ASP A 70 -15.62 40.60 -6.83
N PRO A 71 -15.82 41.44 -5.81
CA PRO A 71 -15.67 41.04 -4.42
C PRO A 71 -16.76 40.02 -4.02
N VAL A 72 -16.38 39.08 -3.15
CA VAL A 72 -17.27 38.05 -2.61
C VAL A 72 -17.32 38.16 -1.09
N THR A 73 -18.50 38.31 -0.50
CA THR A 73 -18.69 38.56 0.93
C THR A 73 -19.58 37.52 1.62
N GLU A 74 -19.52 37.47 2.96
CA GLU A 74 -20.37 36.59 3.80
C GLU A 74 -21.83 37.06 3.88
N GLY A 75 -22.08 38.36 3.73
CA GLY A 75 -23.40 38.98 3.79
C GLY A 75 -23.70 39.86 2.58
N PRO A 76 -24.97 40.24 2.38
CA PRO A 76 -25.44 40.89 1.15
C PRO A 76 -24.99 42.35 0.98
N THR A 77 -24.39 42.98 1.99
CA THR A 77 -23.96 44.38 1.92
C THR A 77 -22.46 44.49 1.65
N MET A 78 -22.04 45.60 1.04
CA MET A 78 -20.63 45.84 0.69
C MET A 78 -19.72 46.02 1.90
N GLU A 79 -20.26 46.40 3.05
CA GLU A 79 -19.55 46.51 4.31
C GLU A 79 -19.32 45.14 4.97
N SER A 80 -19.97 44.10 4.44
CA SER A 80 -19.76 42.74 4.91
C SER A 80 -18.33 42.28 4.64
N LYS A 81 -17.87 41.33 5.44
CA LYS A 81 -16.51 40.80 5.36
C LYS A 81 -16.30 40.11 4.01
N GLU A 82 -15.33 40.59 3.26
CA GLU A 82 -14.84 39.93 2.05
C GLU A 82 -14.17 38.59 2.39
N ILE A 83 -14.54 37.55 1.66
CA ILE A 83 -14.02 36.18 1.81
C ILE A 83 -13.32 35.67 0.56
N GLY A 84 -13.46 36.37 -0.57
CA GLY A 84 -12.88 35.95 -1.83
C GLY A 84 -13.17 36.92 -2.98
N ARG A 85 -12.82 36.48 -4.18
CA ARG A 85 -13.05 37.20 -5.45
C ARG A 85 -13.71 36.29 -6.48
N ALA A 86 -14.61 36.82 -7.29
CA ALA A 86 -15.17 36.15 -8.45
C ALA A 86 -14.50 36.72 -9.71
N GLN A 87 -13.64 35.92 -10.34
CA GLN A 87 -12.80 36.37 -11.46
C GLN A 87 -13.13 35.57 -12.72
N GLY A 88 -13.42 36.27 -13.82
CA GLY A 88 -13.76 35.59 -15.07
C GLY A 88 -14.40 36.47 -16.11
N THR A 89 -15.37 35.91 -16.83
CA THR A 89 -16.05 36.58 -17.94
C THR A 89 -17.55 36.35 -17.95
N TYR A 90 -18.27 37.39 -18.36
CA TYR A 90 -19.68 37.31 -18.74
C TYR A 90 -19.81 37.57 -20.24
N ILE A 91 -20.55 36.73 -20.93
CA ILE A 91 -20.73 36.79 -22.38
C ILE A 91 -22.22 36.86 -22.67
N ASN A 92 -22.65 37.87 -23.41
CA ASN A 92 -24.01 37.86 -23.92
C ASN A 92 -24.14 36.92 -25.12
N SER A 93 -24.55 35.69 -24.86
CA SER A 93 -24.74 34.67 -25.89
C SER A 93 -26.22 34.49 -26.29
N GLN A 94 -27.13 35.34 -25.80
CA GLN A 94 -28.55 35.29 -26.14
C GLN A 94 -28.93 36.39 -27.14
N LEU A 95 -29.50 36.02 -28.29
CA LEU A 95 -29.83 36.97 -29.35
C LEU A 95 -30.81 38.07 -28.91
N ASP A 96 -31.67 37.79 -27.93
CA ASP A 96 -32.65 38.75 -27.40
C ASP A 96 -32.13 39.52 -26.17
N GLY A 97 -30.88 39.28 -25.75
CA GLY A 97 -30.22 40.01 -24.66
C GLY A 97 -30.76 39.69 -23.26
N LYS A 98 -31.58 38.65 -23.08
CA LYS A 98 -32.26 38.35 -21.81
C LYS A 98 -31.45 37.49 -20.84
N GLY A 99 -30.20 37.21 -21.15
CA GLY A 99 -29.33 36.45 -20.29
C GLY A 99 -27.87 36.53 -20.68
N LEU A 100 -27.03 36.10 -19.75
CA LEU A 100 -25.58 36.02 -19.90
C LEU A 100 -25.13 34.57 -19.75
N TYR A 101 -24.04 34.23 -20.42
CA TYR A 101 -23.29 33.03 -20.16
C TYR A 101 -22.08 33.42 -19.30
N LEU A 102 -21.95 32.79 -18.14
CA LEU A 102 -20.90 33.10 -17.17
C LEU A 102 -19.89 31.97 -17.12
N VAL A 103 -18.61 32.36 -17.06
CA VAL A 103 -17.47 31.49 -16.81
C VAL A 103 -16.56 32.23 -15.85
N PHE A 104 -16.53 31.83 -14.58
CA PHE A 104 -15.70 32.49 -13.57
C PHE A 104 -15.28 31.53 -12.46
N SER A 105 -14.19 31.90 -11.79
CA SER A 105 -13.64 31.24 -10.60
C SER A 105 -14.04 32.01 -9.35
N LEU A 106 -14.62 31.35 -8.36
CA LEU A 106 -14.70 31.85 -6.98
C LEU A 106 -13.38 31.51 -6.28
N ILE A 107 -12.59 32.51 -5.94
CA ILE A 107 -11.28 32.37 -5.30
C ILE A 107 -11.39 32.82 -3.85
N PHE A 108 -11.30 31.87 -2.91
CA PHE A 108 -11.39 32.18 -1.48
C PHE A 108 -10.06 32.73 -0.95
N THR A 109 -10.07 33.94 -0.40
CA THR A 109 -8.88 34.62 0.14
C THR A 109 -8.84 34.60 1.67
N HIS A 110 -9.96 34.28 2.32
CA HIS A 110 -10.11 34.23 3.78
C HIS A 110 -10.91 33.00 4.24
N GLY A 111 -10.99 32.81 5.56
CA GLY A 111 -11.80 31.75 6.19
C GLY A 111 -11.23 30.34 5.99
N GLU A 112 -12.10 29.34 6.20
CA GLU A 112 -11.77 27.90 6.12
C GLU A 112 -11.28 27.50 4.72
N PHE A 113 -11.84 28.11 3.68
CA PHE A 113 -11.54 27.78 2.29
C PHE A 113 -10.38 28.58 1.70
N LYS A 114 -9.69 29.42 2.49
CA LYS A 114 -8.59 30.27 2.02
C LYS A 114 -7.57 29.50 1.16
N GLY A 115 -7.40 29.96 -0.08
CA GLY A 115 -6.50 29.38 -1.10
C GLY A 115 -7.14 28.31 -1.98
N SER A 116 -8.43 28.01 -1.77
CA SER A 116 -9.23 27.11 -2.60
C SER A 116 -9.99 27.90 -3.67
N THR A 117 -10.39 27.23 -4.76
CA THR A 117 -11.24 27.82 -5.80
C THR A 117 -12.43 26.93 -6.13
N LEU A 118 -13.53 27.52 -6.62
CA LEU A 118 -14.63 26.82 -7.29
C LEU A 118 -14.79 27.40 -8.69
N GLU A 119 -14.86 26.53 -9.69
CA GLU A 119 -15.05 26.93 -11.08
C GLU A 119 -16.53 26.82 -11.45
N ILE A 120 -17.13 27.93 -11.89
CA ILE A 120 -18.56 28.05 -12.16
C ILE A 120 -18.78 28.35 -13.65
N GLN A 121 -19.73 27.61 -14.23
CA GLN A 121 -20.13 27.78 -15.61
C GLN A 121 -21.65 27.61 -15.78
N GLY A 122 -22.31 28.50 -16.52
CA GLY A 122 -23.71 28.32 -16.87
C GLY A 122 -24.38 29.51 -17.54
N SER A 123 -25.70 29.40 -17.74
CA SER A 123 -26.53 30.44 -18.36
C SER A 123 -27.37 31.16 -17.29
N ASP A 124 -27.10 32.45 -17.09
CA ASP A 124 -27.86 33.36 -16.22
C ASP A 124 -29.01 33.96 -17.03
N ILE A 125 -30.20 33.35 -16.88
CA ILE A 125 -31.42 33.77 -17.57
C ILE A 125 -32.24 34.66 -16.63
N PHE A 126 -32.30 35.96 -16.92
CA PHE A 126 -32.86 36.95 -15.99
C PHE A 126 -34.37 36.83 -15.74
N SER A 127 -35.10 36.13 -16.61
CA SER A 127 -36.53 35.84 -16.38
C SER A 127 -36.78 34.81 -15.28
N LEU A 128 -35.74 34.09 -14.84
CA LEU A 128 -35.83 33.09 -13.77
C LEU A 128 -35.48 33.73 -12.43
N LYS A 129 -36.36 33.55 -11.43
CA LYS A 129 -36.14 34.04 -10.05
C LYS A 129 -34.93 33.38 -9.39
N GLU A 130 -34.81 32.06 -9.57
CA GLU A 130 -33.71 31.24 -9.07
C GLU A 130 -33.00 30.61 -10.28
N ARG A 131 -31.66 30.60 -10.24
CA ARG A 131 -30.82 30.23 -11.37
C ARG A 131 -29.78 29.24 -10.89
N GLU A 132 -29.62 28.17 -11.66
CA GLU A 132 -28.69 27.09 -11.34
C GLU A 132 -27.48 27.15 -12.28
N PHE A 133 -26.30 27.05 -11.70
CA PHE A 133 -25.04 27.03 -12.42
C PHE A 133 -24.29 25.75 -12.09
N GLY A 134 -23.51 25.24 -13.06
CA GLY A 134 -22.65 24.10 -12.83
C GLY A 134 -21.40 24.52 -12.05
N VAL A 135 -21.13 23.86 -10.92
CA VAL A 135 -19.80 23.85 -10.32
C VAL A 135 -19.01 22.77 -11.06
N VAL A 136 -18.18 23.20 -12.01
CA VAL A 136 -17.52 22.30 -12.97
C VAL A 136 -16.21 21.73 -12.44
N SER A 137 -15.57 22.41 -11.50
CA SER A 137 -14.42 21.89 -10.76
C SER A 137 -14.13 22.74 -9.51
N GLY A 138 -13.08 22.39 -8.77
CA GLY A 138 -12.55 23.22 -7.69
C GLY A 138 -11.12 22.82 -7.34
N THR A 139 -10.41 23.73 -6.69
CA THR A 139 -9.08 23.49 -6.12
C THR A 139 -9.16 23.58 -4.60
N GLY A 140 -8.23 22.95 -3.88
CA GLY A 140 -8.21 23.01 -2.42
C GLY A 140 -6.81 22.86 -1.86
N LYS A 141 -6.54 23.59 -0.76
CA LYS A 141 -5.26 23.55 -0.03
C LYS A 141 -4.87 22.11 0.36
N GLU A 142 -5.82 21.32 0.85
CA GLU A 142 -5.60 19.92 1.23
C GLU A 142 -5.30 19.03 0.01
N GLN A 143 -6.04 19.19 -1.09
CA GLN A 143 -5.81 18.42 -2.31
C GLN A 143 -4.47 18.75 -2.98
N GLN A 144 -4.06 20.03 -2.96
CA GLN A 144 -2.78 20.45 -3.51
C GLN A 144 -1.61 20.03 -2.61
N LYS A 145 -1.74 20.12 -1.28
CA LYS A 145 -0.79 19.53 -0.33
C LYS A 145 -0.65 18.03 -0.53
N ASN A 146 -1.75 17.31 -0.73
CA ASN A 146 -1.71 15.87 -0.96
C ASN A 146 -1.00 15.52 -2.28
N LYS A 147 -1.27 16.27 -3.35
CA LYS A 147 -0.54 16.12 -4.63
C LYS A 147 0.96 16.40 -4.49
N ILE A 148 1.35 17.48 -3.81
CA ILE A 148 2.76 17.85 -3.59
C ILE A 148 3.45 16.81 -2.69
N GLY A 149 2.81 16.41 -1.60
CA GLY A 149 3.36 15.45 -0.66
C GLY A 149 3.53 14.05 -1.28
N LEU A 150 2.56 13.59 -2.08
CA LEU A 150 2.71 12.35 -2.85
C LEU A 150 3.84 12.47 -3.89
N GLN A 151 4.08 13.66 -4.44
CA GLN A 151 5.24 13.89 -5.31
C GLN A 151 6.57 13.72 -4.56
N SER A 152 6.66 14.18 -3.30
CA SER A 152 7.84 13.92 -2.46
C SER A 152 8.07 12.43 -2.22
N VAL A 153 7.01 11.64 -2.02
CA VAL A 153 7.09 10.17 -1.90
C VAL A 153 7.62 9.56 -3.21
N ARG A 154 7.07 9.96 -4.36
CA ARG A 154 7.57 9.50 -5.68
C ARG A 154 9.04 9.81 -5.87
N ASN A 155 9.45 11.04 -5.58
CA ASN A 155 10.83 11.49 -5.74
C ASN A 155 11.78 10.68 -4.85
N LEU A 156 11.41 10.42 -3.58
CA LEU A 156 12.21 9.59 -2.67
C LEU A 156 12.42 8.18 -3.23
N VAL A 157 11.33 7.51 -3.60
CA VAL A 157 11.36 6.15 -4.15
C VAL A 157 12.20 6.08 -5.43
N GLN A 158 12.03 7.03 -6.34
CA GLN A 158 12.78 7.09 -7.59
C GLN A 158 14.27 7.36 -7.36
N ALA A 159 14.60 8.31 -6.48
CA ALA A 159 15.99 8.64 -6.13
C ALA A 159 16.71 7.48 -5.44
N THR A 160 15.99 6.68 -4.65
CA THR A 160 16.53 5.50 -3.95
C THR A 160 16.85 4.36 -4.93
N GLY A 161 16.29 4.36 -6.14
CA GLY A 161 16.49 3.30 -7.12
C GLY A 161 15.85 1.97 -6.74
N VAL A 162 14.66 2.00 -6.10
CA VAL A 162 13.95 0.80 -5.64
C VAL A 162 13.79 -0.23 -6.79
N PRO A 163 14.45 -1.40 -6.74
CA PRO A 163 14.55 -2.37 -7.84
C PRO A 163 13.22 -3.00 -8.25
N SER A 164 12.19 -2.94 -7.41
CA SER A 164 10.84 -3.43 -7.72
C SER A 164 10.16 -2.67 -8.88
N LEU A 165 10.81 -1.65 -9.42
CA LEU A 165 10.48 -1.02 -10.71
C LEU A 165 10.92 -1.85 -11.93
N VAL A 166 11.86 -2.78 -11.77
CA VAL A 166 12.58 -3.42 -12.89
C VAL A 166 12.72 -4.94 -12.73
N SER A 167 12.99 -5.46 -11.53
CA SER A 167 13.24 -6.90 -11.29
C SER A 167 12.01 -7.67 -10.82
N ALA A 168 11.88 -8.95 -11.23
CA ALA A 168 10.81 -9.83 -10.74
C ALA A 168 11.14 -10.36 -9.33
N PRO A 169 10.14 -10.63 -8.47
CA PRO A 169 10.38 -11.28 -7.16
C PRO A 169 11.24 -12.55 -7.26
N GLN A 170 11.02 -13.39 -8.28
CA GLN A 170 11.83 -14.57 -8.55
C GLN A 170 13.33 -14.25 -8.78
N GLU A 171 13.63 -13.14 -9.44
CA GLU A 171 15.01 -12.73 -9.71
C GLU A 171 15.72 -12.35 -8.40
N SER A 172 14.99 -11.72 -7.46
CA SER A 172 15.52 -11.35 -6.15
C SER A 172 15.95 -12.58 -5.33
N LEU A 173 15.19 -13.69 -5.41
CA LEU A 173 15.56 -14.96 -4.78
C LEU A 173 16.88 -15.52 -5.33
N HIS A 174 17.07 -15.47 -6.64
CA HIS A 174 18.30 -15.96 -7.28
C HIS A 174 19.52 -15.08 -6.96
N LYS A 175 19.30 -13.78 -6.82
CA LYS A 175 20.35 -12.79 -6.50
C LYS A 175 20.65 -12.69 -5.01
N GLY A 176 19.91 -13.35 -4.13
CA GLY A 176 20.15 -13.27 -2.68
C GLY A 176 19.67 -11.98 -2.02
N ASN A 177 18.84 -11.19 -2.69
CA ASN A 177 18.33 -9.91 -2.20
C ASN A 177 16.80 -9.90 -2.05
N TRP A 178 16.18 -11.07 -1.91
CA TRP A 178 14.76 -11.22 -1.64
C TRP A 178 14.38 -10.68 -0.26
N VAL A 179 13.30 -9.89 -0.21
CA VAL A 179 12.72 -9.37 1.04
C VAL A 179 11.26 -9.75 1.15
N LYS A 180 10.91 -10.43 2.23
CA LYS A 180 9.52 -10.76 2.59
C LYS A 180 9.06 -9.92 3.77
N LEU A 181 7.96 -9.19 3.65
CA LEU A 181 7.25 -8.63 4.81
C LEU A 181 6.34 -9.70 5.39
N ILE A 182 6.34 -9.87 6.70
CA ILE A 182 5.34 -10.66 7.42
C ILE A 182 4.40 -9.68 8.14
N CYS A 183 3.16 -9.56 7.69
CA CYS A 183 2.12 -8.72 8.30
C CYS A 183 0.79 -9.46 8.38
N GLY A 184 0.13 -9.44 9.54
CA GLY A 184 -1.13 -10.15 9.77
C GLY A 184 -1.00 -11.52 10.42
N ALA A 185 0.16 -11.85 11.01
CA ALA A 185 0.33 -13.07 11.80
C ALA A 185 -0.12 -12.90 13.27
N SER A 186 -0.29 -11.69 13.80
CA SER A 186 -0.57 -11.51 15.24
C SER A 186 -1.36 -10.24 15.49
N PHE A 187 -2.68 -10.36 15.76
CA PHE A 187 -3.59 -9.26 16.17
C PHE A 187 -3.31 -7.91 15.50
N GLU A 188 -3.22 -7.89 14.17
CA GLU A 188 -3.09 -6.62 13.44
C GLU A 188 -4.46 -6.23 12.91
N ASP A 189 -4.83 -4.97 13.14
CA ASP A 189 -5.98 -4.34 12.51
C ASP A 189 -5.82 -4.43 10.98
N VAL A 190 -6.88 -4.78 10.26
CA VAL A 190 -6.89 -4.82 8.80
C VAL A 190 -6.47 -3.47 8.19
N VAL A 191 -6.74 -2.37 8.90
CA VAL A 191 -6.27 -1.02 8.53
C VAL A 191 -4.75 -0.92 8.59
N ASP A 192 -4.12 -1.44 9.64
CA ASP A 192 -2.67 -1.45 9.78
C ASP A 192 -2.01 -2.39 8.77
N ILE A 193 -2.58 -3.58 8.54
CA ILE A 193 -2.08 -4.53 7.52
C ILE A 193 -2.08 -3.87 6.14
N ARG A 194 -3.17 -3.18 5.80
CA ARG A 194 -3.31 -2.45 4.54
C ARG A 194 -2.26 -1.34 4.41
N ASN A 195 -2.07 -0.54 5.46
CA ASN A 195 -1.09 0.56 5.46
C ASN A 195 0.36 0.06 5.48
N LEU A 196 0.67 -1.02 6.19
CA LEU A 196 1.96 -1.71 6.13
C LEU A 196 2.24 -2.22 4.72
N SER A 197 1.25 -2.84 4.08
CA SER A 197 1.36 -3.35 2.71
C SER A 197 1.65 -2.24 1.71
N LEU A 198 0.98 -1.09 1.85
CA LEU A 198 1.27 0.13 1.08
C LEU A 198 2.74 0.56 1.26
N VAL A 199 3.17 0.79 2.50
CA VAL A 199 4.51 1.34 2.81
C VAL A 199 5.62 0.41 2.32
N TYR A 200 5.52 -0.89 2.59
CA TYR A 200 6.56 -1.84 2.21
C TYR A 200 6.56 -2.19 0.73
N THR A 201 5.41 -2.10 0.05
CA THR A 201 5.38 -2.16 -1.43
C THR A 201 6.17 -0.98 -2.02
N LEU A 202 5.96 0.24 -1.50
CA LEU A 202 6.75 1.43 -1.91
C LEU A 202 8.25 1.28 -1.59
N ALA A 203 8.60 0.61 -0.49
CA ALA A 203 9.99 0.31 -0.13
C ALA A 203 10.62 -0.81 -0.97
N GLY A 204 9.82 -1.56 -1.74
CA GLY A 204 10.29 -2.57 -2.68
C GLY A 204 10.45 -3.97 -2.10
N VAL A 205 9.59 -4.40 -1.19
CA VAL A 205 9.53 -5.83 -0.82
C VAL A 205 9.13 -6.70 -2.03
N ASP A 206 9.57 -7.95 -2.03
CA ASP A 206 9.27 -8.92 -3.10
C ASP A 206 8.01 -9.74 -2.80
N CYS A 207 7.71 -9.91 -1.51
CA CYS A 207 6.59 -10.71 -1.04
C CYS A 207 6.00 -10.11 0.25
N ILE A 208 4.68 -10.20 0.37
CA ILE A 208 3.94 -9.87 1.57
C ILE A 208 3.24 -11.14 2.03
N ASP A 209 3.67 -11.66 3.17
CA ASP A 209 3.11 -12.81 3.86
C ASP A 209 2.09 -12.37 4.90
N CYS A 210 0.91 -13.00 4.85
CA CYS A 210 -0.23 -12.70 5.70
C CYS A 210 -1.02 -13.95 6.08
N ALA A 211 -1.95 -13.81 7.03
CA ALA A 211 -2.82 -14.92 7.41
C ALA A 211 -3.71 -15.37 6.24
N ALA A 212 -3.99 -16.68 6.18
CA ALA A 212 -4.96 -17.27 5.27
C ALA A 212 -6.42 -16.90 5.64
N ASP A 213 -6.73 -15.61 5.59
CA ASP A 213 -8.05 -15.03 5.79
C ASP A 213 -8.40 -14.05 4.67
N GLU A 214 -9.65 -14.09 4.23
CA GLU A 214 -10.11 -13.27 3.10
C GLU A 214 -10.03 -11.77 3.39
N SER A 215 -10.37 -11.33 4.60
CA SER A 215 -10.31 -9.90 4.96
C SER A 215 -8.87 -9.38 4.98
N VAL A 216 -7.94 -10.22 5.47
CA VAL A 216 -6.50 -9.92 5.51
C VAL A 216 -5.91 -9.89 4.10
N ILE A 217 -6.23 -10.87 3.25
CA ILE A 217 -5.80 -10.89 1.85
C ILE A 217 -6.30 -9.65 1.11
N ASN A 218 -7.57 -9.28 1.29
CA ASN A 218 -8.15 -8.09 0.68
C ASN A 218 -7.44 -6.80 1.15
N ALA A 219 -7.11 -6.69 2.43
CA ALA A 219 -6.36 -5.56 3.00
C ALA A 219 -4.95 -5.44 2.40
N VAL A 220 -4.24 -6.57 2.27
CA VAL A 220 -2.92 -6.61 1.61
C VAL A 220 -3.02 -6.19 0.15
N SER A 221 -3.96 -6.77 -0.60
CA SER A 221 -4.21 -6.43 -2.01
C SER A 221 -4.56 -4.96 -2.19
N GLU A 222 -5.39 -4.37 -1.32
CA GLU A 222 -5.72 -2.94 -1.35
C GLU A 222 -4.47 -2.07 -1.11
N GLY A 223 -3.63 -2.41 -0.12
CA GLY A 223 -2.39 -1.68 0.16
C GLY A 223 -1.40 -1.72 -1.00
N ILE A 224 -1.27 -2.87 -1.65
CA ILE A 224 -0.46 -3.03 -2.87
C ILE A 224 -0.98 -2.14 -3.99
N GLU A 225 -2.29 -2.14 -4.26
CA GLU A 225 -2.87 -1.30 -5.33
C GLU A 225 -2.77 0.19 -5.01
N ALA A 226 -2.90 0.59 -3.74
CA ALA A 226 -2.66 1.96 -3.31
C ALA A 226 -1.21 2.40 -3.61
N ALA A 227 -0.22 1.53 -3.37
CA ALA A 227 1.17 1.81 -3.72
C ALA A 227 1.36 1.96 -5.24
N ARG A 228 0.71 1.08 -6.02
CA ARG A 228 0.75 1.08 -7.50
C ARG A 228 0.09 2.32 -8.10
N ASN A 229 -0.92 2.88 -7.44
CA ASN A 229 -1.57 4.14 -7.83
C ASN A 229 -0.68 5.36 -7.56
N ILE A 230 0.24 5.28 -6.60
CA ILE A 230 1.22 6.36 -6.34
C ILE A 230 2.34 6.29 -7.37
N LEU A 231 2.91 5.10 -7.61
CA LEU A 231 3.98 4.87 -8.57
C LEU A 231 3.79 3.50 -9.22
N HIS A 232 4.03 3.37 -10.53
CA HIS A 232 3.88 2.09 -11.22
C HIS A 232 4.95 1.07 -10.78
N PHE A 233 4.60 0.25 -9.80
CA PHE A 233 5.44 -0.85 -9.31
C PHE A 233 5.07 -2.19 -9.96
N ARG A 234 6.03 -3.11 -9.99
CA ARG A 234 5.70 -4.53 -10.12
C ARG A 234 5.06 -5.00 -8.82
N ARG A 235 3.96 -5.75 -8.92
CA ARG A 235 3.24 -6.27 -7.75
C ARG A 235 4.12 -7.28 -6.99
N PRO A 236 4.35 -7.11 -5.67
CA PRO A 236 4.96 -8.15 -4.85
C PRO A 236 4.05 -9.38 -4.81
N TRP A 237 4.62 -10.54 -4.52
CA TRP A 237 3.84 -11.75 -4.32
C TRP A 237 3.05 -11.67 -3.02
N VAL A 238 1.81 -12.14 -3.03
CA VAL A 238 1.03 -12.33 -1.81
C VAL A 238 1.15 -13.78 -1.39
N MET A 239 1.67 -14.00 -0.19
CA MET A 239 1.86 -15.30 0.43
C MET A 239 0.84 -15.45 1.56
N ILE A 240 0.17 -16.60 1.62
CA ILE A 240 -0.71 -16.93 2.75
C ILE A 240 -0.05 -17.97 3.64
N SER A 241 -0.06 -17.74 4.94
CA SER A 241 0.52 -18.63 5.96
C SER A 241 -0.53 -19.54 6.60
N VAL A 242 -0.18 -20.82 6.75
CA VAL A 242 -0.96 -21.85 7.48
C VAL A 242 -0.06 -22.73 8.35
N ASN A 243 -0.64 -23.42 9.33
CA ASN A 243 0.06 -24.40 10.17
C ASN A 243 -0.32 -25.83 9.75
N ASP A 244 0.62 -26.76 9.81
CA ASP A 244 0.37 -28.20 9.59
C ASP A 244 -0.11 -28.93 10.84
N ASP A 245 0.13 -28.38 12.03
CA ASP A 245 -0.18 -28.98 13.33
C ASP A 245 -1.19 -28.12 14.11
N GLN A 246 -2.00 -28.77 14.96
CA GLN A 246 -2.90 -28.12 15.91
C GLN A 246 -2.20 -27.65 17.19
N ASP A 247 -0.95 -28.09 17.43
CA ASP A 247 -0.23 -27.87 18.69
C ASP A 247 -0.12 -26.37 19.05
N LEU A 248 -0.66 -26.04 20.22
CA LEU A 248 -0.73 -24.68 20.77
C LEU A 248 0.65 -24.11 21.11
N HIS A 249 1.65 -24.97 21.35
CA HIS A 249 2.97 -24.59 21.84
C HIS A 249 3.93 -24.03 20.77
N PHE A 250 3.61 -24.19 19.49
CA PHE A 250 4.41 -23.68 18.36
C PHE A 250 3.88 -22.38 17.74
N ARG A 251 2.77 -21.86 18.27
CA ARG A 251 2.15 -20.62 17.81
C ARG A 251 3.03 -19.43 18.15
N LYS A 252 3.23 -18.51 17.20
CA LYS A 252 3.89 -17.23 17.54
C LYS A 252 3.06 -16.58 18.64
N ALA A 253 3.71 -16.12 19.71
CA ALA A 253 3.02 -15.47 20.82
C ALA A 253 2.14 -14.32 20.29
N GLY A 254 0.81 -14.49 20.34
CA GLY A 254 -0.18 -13.56 19.80
C GLY A 254 -1.02 -14.08 18.61
N GLU A 255 -0.76 -15.28 18.09
CA GLU A 255 -1.59 -15.95 17.08
C GLU A 255 -2.86 -16.52 17.72
N VAL A 256 -3.99 -15.81 17.59
CA VAL A 256 -5.30 -16.44 17.80
C VAL A 256 -5.48 -17.50 16.73
N THR A 257 -5.85 -18.69 17.20
CA THR A 257 -6.42 -19.83 16.48
C THR A 257 -7.03 -19.45 15.13
N TYR A 258 -6.29 -19.72 14.07
CA TYR A 258 -6.87 -20.09 12.79
C TYR A 258 -6.17 -21.37 12.36
N VAL A 259 -6.46 -22.47 13.05
CA VAL A 259 -6.43 -23.78 12.37
C VAL A 259 -7.54 -23.68 11.32
N ARG A 260 -7.20 -23.11 10.17
CA ARG A 260 -8.14 -23.01 9.05
C ARG A 260 -8.21 -24.40 8.43
N ASP A 261 -9.45 -24.84 8.25
CA ASP A 261 -9.76 -26.01 7.44
C ASP A 261 -8.95 -25.94 6.15
N ALA A 262 -8.13 -26.96 5.90
CA ALA A 262 -7.29 -27.04 4.71
C ALA A 262 -8.11 -26.89 3.42
N THR A 263 -9.40 -27.25 3.45
CA THR A 263 -10.35 -27.00 2.35
C THR A 263 -10.61 -25.51 2.13
N ALA A 264 -10.70 -24.70 3.18
CA ALA A 264 -10.86 -23.26 3.08
C ALA A 264 -9.59 -22.61 2.53
N THR A 265 -8.42 -23.04 2.99
CA THR A 265 -7.12 -22.60 2.44
C THR A 265 -7.01 -22.94 0.96
N ALA A 266 -7.38 -24.16 0.55
CA ALA A 266 -7.39 -24.57 -0.86
C ALA A 266 -8.27 -23.67 -1.74
N LYS A 267 -9.36 -23.12 -1.21
CA LYS A 267 -10.20 -22.12 -1.92
C LYS A 267 -9.49 -20.77 -2.04
N LEU A 268 -8.80 -20.32 -0.99
CA LEU A 268 -8.05 -19.07 -1.01
C LEU A 268 -6.87 -19.12 -1.99
N ILE A 269 -6.15 -20.24 -2.07
CA ILE A 269 -5.05 -20.45 -3.03
C ILE A 269 -5.50 -20.26 -4.48
N LYS A 270 -6.74 -20.62 -4.81
CA LYS A 270 -7.28 -20.51 -6.17
C LYS A 270 -7.64 -19.07 -6.57
N ARG A 271 -7.55 -18.10 -5.65
CA ARG A 271 -7.75 -16.69 -5.98
C ARG A 271 -6.60 -16.20 -6.85
N GLN A 272 -6.89 -15.24 -7.73
CA GLN A 272 -5.88 -14.68 -8.64
C GLN A 272 -4.88 -13.76 -7.94
N ASP A 273 -5.21 -13.30 -6.74
CA ASP A 273 -4.38 -12.38 -5.94
C ASP A 273 -3.54 -13.11 -4.89
N VAL A 274 -3.53 -14.44 -4.85
CA VAL A 274 -2.63 -15.25 -4.02
C VAL A 274 -1.58 -15.89 -4.92
N ASP A 275 -0.30 -15.66 -4.61
CA ASP A 275 0.83 -16.11 -5.43
C ASP A 275 1.63 -17.23 -4.79
N ALA A 276 1.59 -17.33 -3.46
CA ALA A 276 2.44 -18.23 -2.69
C ALA A 276 1.73 -18.74 -1.43
N ILE A 277 2.24 -19.85 -0.89
CA ILE A 277 1.83 -20.39 0.42
C ILE A 277 3.05 -20.56 1.31
N GLU A 278 2.87 -20.36 2.60
CA GLU A 278 3.79 -20.78 3.65
C GLU A 278 3.14 -21.79 4.58
N ILE A 279 3.82 -22.91 4.82
CA ILE A 279 3.40 -23.94 5.75
C ILE A 279 4.37 -23.93 6.94
N HIS A 280 3.86 -23.56 8.10
CA HIS A 280 4.56 -23.65 9.38
C HIS A 280 4.46 -25.07 9.91
N THR A 281 5.60 -25.63 10.31
CA THR A 281 5.70 -26.97 10.85
C THR A 281 6.61 -27.04 12.07
N SER A 282 6.30 -27.94 13.00
CA SER A 282 7.19 -28.26 14.12
C SER A 282 8.49 -28.93 13.68
N GLY A 283 8.52 -29.49 12.45
CA GLY A 283 9.66 -30.21 11.89
C GLY A 283 9.99 -31.53 12.59
N ARG A 284 9.15 -31.97 13.54
CA ARG A 284 9.36 -33.21 14.32
C ARG A 284 8.71 -34.43 13.66
N GLN A 285 7.61 -34.22 12.95
CA GLN A 285 6.82 -35.26 12.30
C GLN A 285 6.40 -34.78 10.91
N THR A 286 6.30 -35.69 9.94
CA THR A 286 5.90 -35.36 8.56
C THR A 286 4.47 -35.79 8.24
N GLY A 287 3.80 -36.51 9.16
CA GLY A 287 2.41 -36.95 8.99
C GLY A 287 1.44 -35.78 8.81
N PRO A 288 1.36 -34.83 9.76
CA PRO A 288 0.47 -33.66 9.65
C PRO A 288 0.76 -32.82 8.41
N PHE A 289 2.04 -32.63 8.08
CA PHE A 289 2.47 -31.97 6.85
C PHE A 289 1.90 -32.66 5.59
N LYS A 290 2.01 -33.99 5.52
CA LYS A 290 1.49 -34.78 4.39
C LYS A 290 -0.03 -34.68 4.30
N GLU A 291 -0.73 -34.79 5.43
CA GLU A 291 -2.19 -34.68 5.46
C GLU A 291 -2.66 -33.32 4.95
N LEU A 292 -2.03 -32.22 5.39
CA LEU A 292 -2.30 -30.89 4.87
C LEU A 292 -2.02 -30.81 3.36
N TRP A 293 -0.86 -31.30 2.92
CA TRP A 293 -0.45 -31.29 1.52
C TRP A 293 -1.45 -32.03 0.61
N ASP A 294 -1.85 -33.24 1.02
CA ASP A 294 -2.82 -34.06 0.30
C ASP A 294 -4.17 -33.33 0.15
N VAL A 295 -4.61 -32.58 1.18
CA VAL A 295 -5.87 -31.82 1.14
C VAL A 295 -5.78 -30.58 0.25
N LEU A 296 -4.64 -29.87 0.24
CA LEU A 296 -4.42 -28.76 -0.69
C LEU A 296 -4.49 -29.24 -2.14
N GLY A 297 -3.91 -30.42 -2.41
CA GLY A 297 -4.00 -31.16 -3.67
C GLY A 297 -3.75 -30.28 -4.89
N ASN A 298 -4.60 -30.40 -5.91
CA ASN A 298 -4.45 -29.66 -7.18
C ASN A 298 -4.50 -28.12 -7.05
N SER A 299 -4.83 -27.57 -5.89
CA SER A 299 -4.88 -26.12 -5.68
C SER A 299 -3.47 -25.50 -5.76
N ILE A 300 -2.42 -26.26 -5.42
CA ILE A 300 -1.03 -25.78 -5.40
C ILE A 300 -0.46 -25.49 -6.78
N GLY A 301 -1.01 -26.07 -7.85
CA GLY A 301 -0.43 -25.97 -9.20
C GLY A 301 -0.39 -24.56 -9.80
N GLY A 302 -1.14 -23.61 -9.23
CA GLY A 302 -1.12 -22.19 -9.62
C GLY A 302 -0.12 -21.33 -8.85
N LEU A 303 0.51 -21.86 -7.80
CA LEU A 303 1.40 -21.11 -6.93
C LEU A 303 2.77 -20.89 -7.58
N LYS A 304 3.33 -19.70 -7.40
CA LYS A 304 4.69 -19.34 -7.85
C LYS A 304 5.75 -19.83 -6.86
N LEU A 305 5.39 -19.97 -5.58
CA LEU A 305 6.30 -20.29 -4.49
C LEU A 305 5.58 -21.06 -3.39
N VAL A 306 6.21 -22.12 -2.89
CA VAL A 306 5.82 -22.83 -1.68
C VAL A 306 6.94 -22.65 -0.68
N ALA A 307 6.61 -22.11 0.49
CA ALA A 307 7.52 -21.94 1.59
C ALA A 307 7.21 -22.93 2.73
N VAL A 308 8.25 -23.49 3.34
CA VAL A 308 8.11 -24.33 4.54
C VAL A 308 8.93 -23.69 5.65
N SER A 309 8.24 -23.30 6.73
CA SER A 309 8.86 -22.70 7.92
C SER A 309 9.00 -23.73 9.02
N LEU A 310 10.22 -23.86 9.54
CA LEU A 310 10.54 -24.83 10.58
C LEU A 310 11.64 -24.32 11.52
N PRO A 311 11.57 -24.66 12.82
CA PRO A 311 12.63 -24.35 13.76
C PRO A 311 13.78 -25.35 13.67
N TYR A 312 14.96 -24.95 14.13
CA TYR A 312 16.07 -25.88 14.31
C TYR A 312 15.80 -26.85 15.48
N SER A 313 15.74 -28.15 15.17
CA SER A 313 15.44 -29.24 16.12
C SER A 313 16.61 -30.21 16.33
N GLY A 314 17.81 -29.87 15.86
CA GLY A 314 19.01 -30.69 15.97
C GLY A 314 19.27 -31.52 14.70
N ASP A 315 19.90 -32.69 14.85
CA ASP A 315 20.36 -33.50 13.72
C ASP A 315 19.21 -34.02 12.84
N SER A 316 18.00 -34.13 13.38
CA SER A 316 16.81 -34.57 12.66
C SER A 316 16.21 -33.52 11.73
N THR A 317 16.60 -32.24 11.84
CA THR A 317 16.03 -31.16 11.02
C THR A 317 16.23 -31.41 9.52
N LEU A 318 17.43 -31.84 9.12
CA LEU A 318 17.72 -32.11 7.70
C LEU A 318 16.93 -33.31 7.17
N SER A 319 16.77 -34.38 7.97
CA SER A 319 15.95 -35.52 7.57
C SER A 319 14.49 -35.12 7.38
N SER A 320 13.95 -34.26 8.26
CA SER A 320 12.58 -33.75 8.13
C SER A 320 12.42 -32.89 6.88
N MET A 321 13.37 -31.98 6.59
CA MET A 321 13.35 -31.17 5.37
C MET A 321 13.37 -32.03 4.11
N ARG A 322 14.21 -33.07 4.05
CA ARG A 322 14.25 -33.99 2.90
C ARG A 322 12.95 -34.76 2.75
N ALA A 323 12.41 -35.30 3.84
CA ALA A 323 11.16 -36.04 3.81
C ALA A 323 9.97 -35.16 3.36
N MET A 324 9.90 -33.90 3.83
CA MET A 324 8.90 -32.94 3.37
C MET A 324 9.10 -32.57 1.90
N TYR A 325 10.35 -32.38 1.45
CA TYR A 325 10.63 -32.13 0.03
C TYR A 325 10.15 -33.30 -0.85
N SER A 326 10.42 -34.55 -0.45
CA SER A 326 9.94 -35.73 -1.19
C SER A 326 8.41 -35.84 -1.25
N ILE A 327 7.69 -35.27 -0.28
CA ILE A 327 6.22 -35.17 -0.35
C ILE A 327 5.79 -34.15 -1.41
N MET A 328 6.49 -33.02 -1.50
CA MET A 328 6.10 -31.90 -2.38
C MET A 328 6.63 -32.03 -3.82
N GLU A 329 7.75 -32.74 -4.02
CA GLU A 329 8.57 -32.68 -5.23
C GLU A 329 7.79 -32.92 -6.53
N SER A 330 6.84 -33.87 -6.54
CA SER A 330 6.05 -34.18 -7.73
C SER A 330 5.17 -33.01 -8.20
N ASP A 331 4.75 -32.15 -7.28
CA ASP A 331 3.79 -31.09 -7.52
C ASP A 331 4.46 -29.72 -7.71
N LEU A 332 5.75 -29.59 -7.39
CA LEU A 332 6.52 -28.35 -7.49
C LEU A 332 7.13 -28.09 -8.88
N GLN A 333 6.69 -28.79 -9.94
CA GLN A 333 7.29 -28.68 -11.29
C GLN A 333 7.32 -27.25 -11.84
N HIS A 334 6.40 -26.39 -11.39
CA HIS A 334 6.28 -24.99 -11.83
C HIS A 334 6.37 -23.98 -10.67
N SER A 335 6.62 -24.44 -9.44
CA SER A 335 6.66 -23.62 -8.24
C SER A 335 8.05 -23.65 -7.63
N LEU A 336 8.52 -22.52 -7.13
CA LEU A 336 9.78 -22.46 -6.40
C LEU A 336 9.59 -23.01 -4.98
N ASN A 337 10.60 -23.69 -4.44
CA ASN A 337 10.63 -24.09 -3.03
C ASN A 337 11.47 -23.12 -2.20
N LEU A 338 10.97 -22.70 -1.04
CA LEU A 338 11.67 -21.82 -0.10
C LEU A 338 11.64 -22.38 1.31
N TRP A 339 12.80 -22.65 1.87
CA TRP A 339 12.95 -23.01 3.27
C TRP A 339 13.10 -21.75 4.12
N GLN A 340 12.14 -21.53 5.01
CA GLN A 340 12.22 -20.48 5.99
C GLN A 340 12.87 -21.00 7.27
N LEU A 341 14.07 -20.51 7.54
CA LEU A 341 14.89 -20.91 8.67
C LEU A 341 14.47 -20.11 9.90
N ASP A 342 13.39 -20.56 10.56
CA ASP A 342 12.95 -19.95 11.80
C ASP A 342 13.93 -20.29 12.93
N GLY A 343 14.30 -19.28 13.71
CA GLY A 343 15.05 -19.45 14.95
C GLY A 343 14.22 -20.17 16.03
N ARG A 344 14.54 -19.94 17.31
CA ARG A 344 13.67 -20.42 18.42
C ARG A 344 12.25 -19.83 18.28
N PRO A 345 11.19 -20.62 18.57
CA PRO A 345 9.82 -20.09 18.72
C PRO A 345 9.84 -18.92 19.71
N MET A 346 9.48 -17.72 19.25
CA MET A 346 9.84 -16.47 19.93
C MET A 346 9.00 -16.20 21.19
N SER A 347 9.70 -15.88 22.28
CA SER A 347 9.18 -15.32 23.53
C SER A 347 8.92 -13.80 23.49
N GLY A 348 8.85 -13.19 22.30
CA GLY A 348 8.66 -11.74 22.13
C GLY A 348 9.93 -10.87 22.24
N ASP A 349 11.12 -11.46 22.26
CA ASP A 349 12.37 -10.71 22.35
C ASP A 349 12.80 -10.16 20.96
N ILE A 350 12.97 -8.84 20.85
CA ILE A 350 13.34 -8.12 19.61
C ILE A 350 14.83 -7.71 19.64
N GLY A 351 15.57 -8.10 20.69
CA GLY A 351 16.98 -7.74 20.87
C GLY A 351 17.95 -8.47 19.91
N ARG A 352 19.24 -8.13 20.00
CA ARG A 352 20.34 -8.77 19.23
C ARG A 352 20.37 -10.29 19.37
N GLY A 353 19.87 -10.84 20.48
CA GLY A 353 19.83 -12.28 20.75
C GLY A 353 18.90 -13.06 19.81
N ALA A 354 17.77 -12.47 19.39
CA ALA A 354 16.74 -13.17 18.62
C ALA A 354 17.21 -13.56 17.21
N THR A 355 18.02 -12.72 16.57
CA THR A 355 18.59 -12.99 15.24
C THR A 355 19.72 -14.03 15.26
N ARG A 356 20.36 -14.26 16.42
CA ARG A 356 21.52 -15.16 16.50
C ARG A 356 21.15 -16.61 16.20
N GLU A 357 19.96 -17.04 16.61
CA GLU A 357 19.52 -18.42 16.40
C GLU A 357 19.23 -18.70 14.92
N SER A 358 18.58 -17.78 14.20
CA SER A 358 18.31 -17.93 12.76
C SER A 358 19.61 -17.85 11.94
N ILE A 359 20.57 -17.01 12.32
CA ILE A 359 21.91 -17.01 11.72
C ILE A 359 22.66 -18.31 12.03
N ALA A 360 22.62 -18.80 13.28
CA ALA A 360 23.27 -20.05 13.64
C ALA A 360 22.68 -21.25 12.88
N PHE A 361 21.37 -21.27 12.66
CA PHE A 361 20.74 -22.26 11.79
C PHE A 361 21.26 -22.15 10.35
N ALA A 362 21.31 -20.94 9.79
CA ALA A 362 21.88 -20.70 8.46
C ALA A 362 23.34 -21.16 8.34
N VAL A 363 24.19 -20.90 9.35
CA VAL A 363 25.59 -21.36 9.39
C VAL A 363 25.68 -22.89 9.41
N ARG A 364 24.86 -23.57 10.24
CA ARG A 364 24.83 -25.04 10.29
C ARG A 364 24.40 -25.63 8.96
N LEU A 365 23.37 -25.06 8.35
CA LEU A 365 22.89 -25.48 7.06
C LEU A 365 23.95 -25.25 5.97
N ALA A 366 24.67 -24.12 5.99
CA ALA A 366 25.74 -23.78 5.06
C ALA A 366 26.82 -24.88 4.98
N ALA A 367 27.16 -25.46 6.13
CA ALA A 367 28.18 -26.50 6.27
C ALA A 367 27.78 -27.88 5.72
N VAL A 368 26.49 -28.09 5.41
CA VAL A 368 25.99 -29.36 4.85
C VAL A 368 26.28 -29.41 3.35
N GLN A 369 26.87 -30.51 2.86
CA GLN A 369 27.15 -30.70 1.44
C GLN A 369 25.88 -31.00 0.64
N ASP A 370 25.09 -31.97 1.08
CA ASP A 370 23.83 -32.38 0.46
C ASP A 370 22.64 -31.65 1.08
N LYS A 371 22.40 -30.41 0.64
CA LYS A 371 21.32 -29.57 1.15
C LYS A 371 19.97 -29.94 0.52
N PRO A 372 18.85 -29.83 1.26
CA PRO A 372 17.53 -29.93 0.66
C PRO A 372 17.37 -28.97 -0.52
N HIS A 373 16.72 -29.41 -1.59
CA HIS A 373 16.47 -28.56 -2.75
C HIS A 373 15.58 -27.36 -2.38
N GLY A 374 15.91 -26.18 -2.91
CA GLY A 374 15.16 -24.95 -2.69
C GLY A 374 16.04 -23.75 -2.34
N PHE A 375 15.41 -22.59 -2.19
CA PHE A 375 16.03 -21.39 -1.64
C PHE A 375 15.98 -21.41 -0.12
N PHE A 376 16.82 -20.61 0.52
CA PHE A 376 16.84 -20.46 1.98
C PHE A 376 16.62 -19.00 2.36
N GLN A 377 15.69 -18.73 3.26
CA GLN A 377 15.43 -17.40 3.80
C GLN A 377 15.56 -17.43 5.31
N LEU A 378 16.23 -16.42 5.88
CA LEU A 378 16.18 -16.23 7.33
C LEU A 378 14.83 -15.63 7.72
N ALA A 379 14.23 -16.21 8.76
CA ALA A 379 13.10 -15.63 9.47
C ALA A 379 13.24 -15.91 10.97
N GLY A 380 12.33 -15.36 11.77
CA GLY A 380 12.40 -15.44 13.23
C GLY A 380 13.48 -14.52 13.81
N GLY A 381 13.06 -13.54 14.61
CA GLY A 381 13.97 -12.64 15.32
C GLY A 381 14.81 -11.70 14.42
N THR A 382 14.50 -11.64 13.12
CA THR A 382 15.17 -10.78 12.13
C THR A 382 14.92 -9.29 12.40
N ASN A 383 15.99 -8.49 12.36
CA ASN A 383 15.97 -7.05 12.66
C ASN A 383 17.11 -6.32 11.93
N ALA A 384 17.41 -5.07 12.29
CA ALA A 384 18.46 -4.26 11.67
C ALA A 384 19.87 -4.89 11.72
N HIS A 385 20.14 -5.84 12.62
CA HIS A 385 21.44 -6.50 12.75
C HIS A 385 21.59 -7.76 11.86
N THR A 386 20.51 -8.23 11.22
CA THR A 386 20.51 -9.50 10.47
C THR A 386 21.49 -9.49 9.31
N VAL A 387 21.49 -8.44 8.49
CA VAL A 387 22.38 -8.34 7.32
C VAL A 387 23.85 -8.29 7.75
N GLU A 388 24.18 -7.49 8.77
CA GLU A 388 25.55 -7.41 9.29
C GLU A 388 26.00 -8.77 9.85
N GLY A 389 25.12 -9.48 10.56
CA GLY A 389 25.40 -10.82 11.07
C GLY A 389 25.67 -11.83 9.94
N LEU A 390 24.85 -11.86 8.89
CA LEU A 390 25.09 -12.73 7.74
C LEU A 390 26.38 -12.38 6.97
N LYS A 391 26.72 -11.09 6.88
CA LYS A 391 28.00 -10.65 6.29
C LYS A 391 29.20 -11.15 7.09
N LYS A 392 29.14 -11.12 8.43
CA LYS A 392 30.20 -11.64 9.31
C LYS A 392 30.44 -13.14 9.11
N GLU A 393 29.38 -13.90 8.88
CA GLU A 393 29.45 -15.35 8.64
C GLU A 393 29.70 -15.69 7.14
N GLY A 394 29.85 -14.69 6.26
CA GLY A 394 30.07 -14.90 4.83
C GLY A 394 28.87 -15.48 4.06
N LEU A 395 27.68 -15.48 4.67
CA LEU A 395 26.45 -16.07 4.12
C LEU A 395 25.61 -15.06 3.32
N PHE A 396 25.91 -13.76 3.45
CA PHE A 396 25.25 -12.71 2.68
C PHE A 396 26.00 -12.45 1.37
N GLN A 397 25.58 -13.11 0.30
CA GLN A 397 26.15 -12.95 -1.04
C GLN A 397 25.10 -12.46 -2.01
N ALA A 398 24.61 -11.25 -1.79
CA ALA A 398 23.91 -10.56 -2.86
C ALA A 398 24.96 -9.99 -3.82
N SER A 399 24.98 -10.52 -5.04
CA SER A 399 25.97 -10.17 -6.04
C SER A 399 25.81 -8.69 -6.41
N ILE A 400 26.68 -7.84 -5.88
CA ILE A 400 26.97 -6.57 -6.53
C ILE A 400 27.79 -6.94 -7.76
N ALA A 401 27.18 -6.86 -8.95
CA ALA A 401 27.92 -6.88 -10.21
C ALA A 401 28.71 -5.57 -10.34
N ILE A 402 29.73 -5.38 -9.50
CA ILE A 402 30.73 -4.33 -9.63
C ILE A 402 32.07 -5.03 -9.45
N ASP A 403 32.55 -5.65 -10.53
CA ASP A 403 33.86 -5.37 -11.15
C ASP A 403 34.15 -6.40 -12.24
N SER A 404 33.52 -6.27 -13.42
CA SER A 404 33.88 -7.03 -14.62
C SER A 404 35.12 -6.43 -15.32
N SER A 405 36.13 -6.02 -14.55
CA SER A 405 37.33 -5.41 -15.10
C SER A 405 38.67 -6.05 -14.70
N LYS A 406 38.72 -7.04 -13.78
CA LYS A 406 39.97 -7.80 -13.53
C LYS A 406 39.74 -9.28 -13.18
N SER A 407 40.37 -10.11 -14.01
CA SER A 407 40.57 -11.57 -13.91
C SER A 407 39.51 -12.44 -14.58
N GLY A 408 39.89 -13.00 -15.73
CA GLY A 408 39.24 -14.16 -16.30
C GLY A 408 39.64 -15.40 -15.51
N ASN A 409 38.67 -16.08 -14.91
CA ASN A 409 38.54 -17.52 -14.97
C ASN A 409 37.22 -18.00 -14.34
N SER A 410 36.55 -18.89 -15.08
CA SER A 410 35.38 -19.72 -14.75
C SER A 410 34.10 -19.03 -14.25
N CYS A 411 33.12 -19.00 -15.14
CA CYS A 411 31.70 -18.80 -14.87
C CYS A 411 31.15 -19.94 -13.99
N ALA A 412 31.36 -19.86 -12.67
CA ALA A 412 30.50 -20.53 -11.70
C ALA A 412 29.46 -19.50 -11.24
N SER A 413 28.20 -19.70 -11.60
CA SER A 413 27.08 -18.93 -11.08
C SER A 413 27.11 -19.00 -9.55
N LEU A 414 27.61 -17.95 -8.89
CA LEU A 414 27.55 -17.79 -7.44
C LEU A 414 26.08 -17.59 -7.07
N ARG A 415 25.33 -18.69 -6.94
CA ARG A 415 24.01 -18.68 -6.33
C ARG A 415 24.17 -18.26 -4.88
N ALA A 416 23.44 -17.23 -4.47
CA ALA A 416 23.42 -16.81 -3.08
C ALA A 416 22.99 -18.00 -2.20
N LEU A 417 23.77 -18.30 -1.17
CA LEU A 417 23.46 -19.39 -0.26
C LEU A 417 22.16 -19.12 0.53
N ILE A 418 21.99 -17.87 0.94
CA ILE A 418 20.75 -17.34 1.51
C ILE A 418 20.10 -16.46 0.44
N GLY A 419 18.90 -16.86 0.01
CA GLY A 419 18.11 -16.19 -1.01
C GLY A 419 17.52 -14.86 -0.55
N GLY A 420 17.29 -14.69 0.76
CA GLY A 420 16.74 -13.44 1.30
C GLY A 420 16.44 -13.44 2.80
N ILE A 421 15.75 -12.40 3.26
CA ILE A 421 15.37 -12.18 4.67
C ILE A 421 13.89 -11.85 4.76
N ALA A 422 13.19 -12.46 5.71
CA ALA A 422 11.82 -12.08 6.06
C ALA A 422 11.85 -11.14 7.26
N TYR A 423 11.04 -10.09 7.28
CA TYR A 423 10.88 -9.18 8.42
C TYR A 423 9.43 -9.16 8.90
N GLY A 424 9.23 -9.50 10.17
CA GLY A 424 7.91 -9.43 10.84
C GLY A 424 7.85 -8.32 11.89
N GLY A 425 7.90 -8.69 13.17
CA GLY A 425 7.69 -7.76 14.30
C GLY A 425 8.58 -6.51 14.29
N TYR A 426 9.83 -6.62 13.82
CA TYR A 426 10.72 -5.45 13.69
C TYR A 426 10.25 -4.47 12.61
N ALA A 427 9.86 -4.98 11.43
CA ALA A 427 9.31 -4.17 10.34
C ALA A 427 8.02 -3.45 10.78
N ARG A 428 7.14 -4.17 11.48
CA ARG A 428 5.90 -3.59 12.03
C ARG A 428 6.18 -2.55 13.10
N LYS A 429 7.15 -2.77 13.99
CA LYS A 429 7.54 -1.80 15.02
C LYS A 429 8.05 -0.48 14.42
N ILE A 430 8.83 -0.54 13.35
CA ILE A 430 9.39 0.64 12.69
C ILE A 430 8.26 1.52 12.15
N VAL A 431 7.45 0.98 11.24
CA VAL A 431 6.36 1.72 10.59
C VAL A 431 5.20 1.99 11.54
N GLY A 432 4.92 1.06 12.45
CA GLY A 432 3.85 1.16 13.45
C GLY A 432 3.97 2.38 14.35
N ARG A 433 5.17 2.89 14.62
CA ARG A 433 5.34 4.18 15.33
C ARG A 433 4.73 5.35 14.57
N VAL A 434 4.82 5.34 13.25
CA VAL A 434 4.20 6.37 12.39
C VAL A 434 2.69 6.18 12.35
N LEU A 435 2.21 4.94 12.22
CA LEU A 435 0.79 4.62 12.22
C LEU A 435 0.10 5.00 13.54
N SER A 436 0.73 4.70 14.69
CA SER A 436 0.20 5.10 16.00
C SER A 436 0.15 6.62 16.17
N SER A 437 1.15 7.36 15.65
CA SER A 437 1.12 8.83 15.63
C SER A 437 -0.06 9.33 14.81
N MET A 438 -0.24 8.78 13.60
CA MET A 438 -1.36 9.12 12.72
C MET A 438 -2.71 8.88 13.39
N GLN A 439 -2.89 7.72 14.01
CA GLN A 439 -4.14 7.37 14.68
C GLN A 439 -4.46 8.33 15.83
N SER A 440 -3.44 8.80 16.56
CA SER A 440 -3.62 9.78 17.64
C SER A 440 -3.92 11.20 17.15
N GLU A 441 -3.43 11.58 15.98
CA GLU A 441 -3.56 12.93 15.42
C GLU A 441 -4.81 13.11 14.55
N VAL A 442 -5.17 12.09 13.76
CA VAL A 442 -6.17 12.21 12.68
C VAL A 442 -7.21 11.08 12.68
N GLY A 443 -7.06 10.08 13.55
CA GLY A 443 -7.96 8.93 13.65
C GLY A 443 -7.66 7.81 12.64
N LEU A 444 -8.63 6.92 12.41
CA LEU A 444 -8.51 5.82 11.44
C LEU A 444 -8.68 6.38 10.01
N SER A 445 -7.56 6.64 9.34
CA SER A 445 -7.51 7.14 7.97
C SER A 445 -6.55 6.34 7.09
N ARG A 446 -6.64 6.53 5.78
CA ARG A 446 -5.69 5.95 4.81
C ARG A 446 -4.39 6.75 4.84
N LEU A 447 -3.25 6.05 4.93
CA LEU A 447 -1.96 6.72 5.10
C LEU A 447 -1.57 7.62 3.92
N GLU A 448 -2.00 7.28 2.69
CA GLU A 448 -1.73 8.10 1.50
C GLU A 448 -2.49 9.43 1.47
N ASP A 449 -3.52 9.60 2.29
CA ASP A 449 -4.20 10.88 2.48
C ASP A 449 -3.38 11.82 3.38
N HIS A 450 -2.30 11.32 3.99
CA HIS A 450 -1.35 12.04 4.83
C HIS A 450 0.09 11.88 4.31
N PRO A 451 0.45 12.50 3.17
CA PRO A 451 1.69 12.18 2.49
C PRO A 451 2.97 12.46 3.28
N GLU A 452 2.97 13.39 4.24
CA GLU A 452 4.13 13.62 5.12
C GLU A 452 4.39 12.43 6.05
N LEU A 453 3.32 11.84 6.59
CA LEU A 453 3.41 10.62 7.40
C LEU A 453 3.76 9.43 6.53
N LEU A 454 3.18 9.32 5.33
CA LEU A 454 3.56 8.31 4.36
C LEU A 454 5.05 8.41 4.00
N LEU A 455 5.55 9.62 3.71
CA LEU A 455 6.96 9.87 3.38
C LEU A 455 7.89 9.42 4.50
N LYS A 456 7.54 9.73 5.76
CA LYS A 456 8.28 9.27 6.94
C LYS A 456 8.28 7.74 7.05
N ALA A 457 7.12 7.11 6.92
CA ALA A 457 6.99 5.65 6.99
C ALA A 457 7.78 4.95 5.88
N VAL A 458 7.69 5.44 4.64
CA VAL A 458 8.43 4.92 3.48
C VAL A 458 9.93 5.07 3.67
N ARG A 459 10.41 6.21 4.20
CA ARG A 459 11.83 6.41 4.50
C ARG A 459 12.35 5.39 5.52
N GLU A 460 11.61 5.15 6.59
CA GLU A 460 12.00 4.14 7.59
C GLU A 460 11.99 2.72 7.00
N ALA A 461 10.99 2.38 6.18
CA ALA A 461 10.90 1.09 5.50
C ALA A 461 12.02 0.89 4.45
N ILE A 462 12.35 1.93 3.67
CA ILE A 462 13.49 1.96 2.75
C ILE A 462 14.80 1.72 3.49
N GLY A 463 14.98 2.32 4.66
CA GLY A 463 16.14 2.07 5.50
C GLY A 463 16.31 0.60 5.90
N LEU A 464 15.19 -0.10 6.17
CA LEU A 464 15.22 -1.54 6.47
C LEU A 464 15.43 -2.40 5.22
N VAL A 465 14.59 -2.24 4.19
CA VAL A 465 14.62 -3.04 2.95
C VAL A 465 15.94 -2.82 2.19
N GLY A 466 16.46 -1.60 2.20
CA GLY A 466 17.71 -1.23 1.55
C GLY A 466 18.94 -1.93 2.12
N THR A 467 18.89 -2.41 3.36
CA THR A 467 19.99 -3.24 3.90
C THR A 467 20.15 -4.55 3.15
N VAL A 468 19.05 -5.10 2.62
CA VAL A 468 19.05 -6.35 1.85
C VAL A 468 19.23 -6.06 0.35
N LYS A 469 18.63 -4.97 -0.13
CA LYS A 469 18.58 -4.63 -1.57
C LYS A 469 19.67 -3.66 -2.06
N PHE A 470 20.57 -3.21 -1.18
CA PHE A 470 21.70 -2.31 -1.49
C PHE A 470 21.26 -0.97 -2.07
N TYR A 471 20.31 -0.32 -1.42
CA TYR A 471 19.93 1.04 -1.81
C TYR A 471 21.05 2.01 -1.46
N ASP A 472 21.35 2.91 -2.38
CA ASP A 472 22.20 4.06 -2.09
C ASP A 472 21.33 5.10 -1.37
N LEU A 473 21.68 5.40 -0.12
CA LEU A 473 20.96 6.36 0.73
C LEU A 473 21.70 7.70 0.82
N SER A 474 22.71 7.91 -0.03
CA SER A 474 23.57 9.11 -0.05
C SER A 474 22.82 10.40 -0.37
#